data_AF-A0A7K4USY1-F1
#
_entry.id   AF-A0A7K4USY1-F1
#
_cell.length_a   1.000
_cell.length_b   1.000
_cell.length_c   1.000
_cell.angle_alpha   90.00
_cell.angle_beta   90.00
_cell.angle_gamma   90.00
#
_symmetry.space_group_name_H-M   'P 1'
#
loop_
_entity.id
_entity.type
_entity.pdbx_description
1 polymer ?
#
loop_
_entity_poly.entity_id
_entity_poly.type
_entity_poly.pdbx_seq_one_letter_code
_entity_poly.pdbx_strand_id
1 'polypeptide(L)'
;LQVSHDILLQLSSSYMAADAYPHPLADLVCQGESKDLHSYFEQSVQNLLKELSEKFKGWLSTPGPLKAELSCKKVREGHPLRLWKVSTDVEAPPTTVLHWVLREHHLWDEDLLQSWVVEVLDKDMEVCHYVMDSMAPHPCRDCMVLR
;
A
#
# COMPACT_ATOMS: atom_id res chain seq x y z
N LEU A 1 5.70 -6.37 17.93
CA LEU A 1 4.21 -6.44 18.00
C LEU A 1 3.78 -7.86 17.61
N GLN A 2 3.08 -8.59 18.48
CA GLN A 2 2.66 -9.98 18.22
C GLN A 2 1.22 -9.98 17.68
N VAL A 3 1.05 -10.29 16.40
CA VAL A 3 -0.26 -10.49 15.77
C VAL A 3 -0.82 -11.82 16.30
N SER A 4 -2.10 -11.84 16.70
CA SER A 4 -2.74 -13.03 17.28
C SER A 4 -2.73 -14.21 16.29
N HIS A 5 -2.46 -15.41 16.78
CA HIS A 5 -2.36 -16.64 15.99
C HIS A 5 -3.67 -16.97 15.24
N ASP A 6 -4.82 -16.63 15.83
CA ASP A 6 -6.13 -16.83 15.20
C ASP A 6 -6.32 -15.94 13.97
N ILE A 7 -5.68 -14.77 13.94
CA ILE A 7 -5.71 -13.83 12.80
C ILE A 7 -4.89 -14.40 11.63
N LEU A 8 -3.72 -14.98 11.92
CA LEU A 8 -2.89 -15.63 10.89
C LEU A 8 -3.62 -16.82 10.23
N LEU A 9 -4.37 -17.61 11.01
CA LEU A 9 -5.11 -18.75 10.49
C LEU A 9 -6.29 -18.36 9.59
N GLN A 10 -7.03 -17.29 9.91
CA GLN A 10 -8.11 -16.82 9.04
C GLN A 10 -7.63 -16.20 7.73
N LEU A 11 -6.42 -15.65 7.72
CA LEU A 11 -5.84 -14.94 6.57
C LEU A 11 -4.97 -15.83 5.67
N SER A 12 -4.39 -16.91 6.20
CA SER A 12 -3.44 -17.78 5.49
C SER A 12 -4.06 -18.60 4.36
N SER A 13 -5.36 -18.88 4.39
CA SER A 13 -5.99 -19.78 3.42
C SER A 13 -6.07 -19.24 1.99
N SER A 14 -5.93 -17.93 1.77
CA SER A 14 -5.98 -17.36 0.40
C SER A 14 -4.63 -17.24 -0.28
N TYR A 15 -3.52 -17.14 0.48
CA TYR A 15 -2.19 -16.90 -0.07
C TYR A 15 -1.53 -18.17 -0.64
N MET A 16 -1.66 -19.31 0.06
CA MET A 16 -1.02 -20.57 -0.37
C MET A 16 -1.69 -21.23 -1.59
N ALA A 17 -2.89 -20.79 -1.97
CA ALA A 17 -3.71 -21.44 -2.99
C ALA A 17 -3.68 -20.74 -4.36
N ALA A 18 -2.89 -19.68 -4.52
CA ALA A 18 -2.90 -18.88 -5.73
C ALA A 18 -1.49 -18.67 -6.27
N ASP A 19 -1.28 -19.16 -7.48
CA ASP A 19 -0.14 -18.82 -8.33
C ASP A 19 -0.24 -17.35 -8.78
N ALA A 20 -0.09 -16.43 -7.84
CA ALA A 20 -0.16 -15.00 -8.11
C ALA A 20 1.19 -14.48 -8.61
N TYR A 21 1.27 -14.33 -9.93
CA TYR A 21 2.33 -13.58 -10.56
C TYR A 21 2.03 -12.09 -10.43
N PRO A 22 2.95 -11.27 -9.90
CA PRO A 22 2.79 -9.82 -9.95
C PRO A 22 2.76 -9.40 -11.43
N HIS A 23 1.74 -8.66 -11.84
CA HIS A 23 1.73 -8.05 -13.16
C HIS A 23 2.88 -7.03 -13.24
N PRO A 24 3.79 -7.11 -14.23
CA PRO A 24 4.91 -6.19 -14.33
C PRO A 24 4.42 -4.74 -14.52
N LEU A 25 4.95 -3.82 -13.71
CA LEU A 25 4.75 -2.37 -13.92
C LEU A 25 5.19 -1.91 -15.31
N ALA A 26 6.06 -2.68 -15.97
CA ALA A 26 6.51 -2.42 -17.34
C ALA A 26 5.34 -2.35 -18.34
N ASP A 27 4.27 -3.12 -18.16
CA ASP A 27 3.14 -3.11 -19.09
C ASP A 27 2.32 -1.81 -19.03
N LEU A 28 2.35 -1.11 -17.89
CA LEU A 28 1.74 0.22 -17.71
C LEU A 28 2.60 1.34 -18.29
N VAL A 29 3.93 1.21 -18.22
CA VAL A 29 4.88 2.23 -18.67
C VAL A 29 5.18 2.14 -20.18
N CYS A 30 5.08 0.94 -20.78
CA CYS A 30 5.40 0.75 -22.20
C CYS A 30 4.30 1.20 -23.18
N GLN A 31 3.11 1.59 -22.72
CA GLN A 31 1.96 1.85 -23.61
C GLN A 31 1.44 3.28 -23.70
N GLY A 32 1.89 4.23 -22.89
CA GLY A 32 1.23 5.54 -22.80
C GLY A 32 2.13 6.73 -23.02
N GLU A 33 1.68 7.70 -23.81
CA GLU A 33 2.21 9.07 -23.75
C GLU A 33 2.01 9.60 -22.32
N SER A 34 2.81 10.58 -21.85
CA SER A 34 2.70 11.15 -20.48
C SER A 34 1.25 11.48 -20.05
N LYS A 35 0.39 11.84 -21.01
CA LYS A 35 -1.03 12.13 -20.81
C LYS A 35 -1.86 10.94 -20.33
N ASP A 36 -1.49 9.73 -20.74
CA ASP A 36 -2.17 8.49 -20.35
C ASP A 36 -1.85 8.12 -18.90
N LEU A 37 -0.63 8.37 -18.44
CA LEU A 37 -0.17 8.05 -17.09
C LEU A 37 -0.83 8.95 -16.03
N HIS A 38 -0.97 10.24 -16.31
CA HIS A 38 -1.75 11.15 -15.44
C HIS A 38 -3.21 10.71 -15.31
N SER A 39 -3.85 10.35 -16.43
CA SER A 39 -5.25 9.90 -16.42
C SER A 39 -5.43 8.60 -15.62
N TYR A 40 -4.47 7.68 -15.74
CA TYR A 40 -4.44 6.44 -14.97
C TYR A 40 -4.28 6.71 -13.47
N PHE A 41 -3.38 7.60 -13.10
CA PHE A 41 -3.14 7.95 -11.70
C PHE A 41 -4.37 8.64 -11.09
N GLU A 42 -4.95 9.62 -11.78
CA GLU A 42 -6.20 10.26 -11.36
C GLU A 42 -7.34 9.24 -11.19
N GLN A 43 -7.52 8.33 -12.14
CA GLN A 43 -8.53 7.28 -12.04
C GLN A 43 -8.28 6.35 -10.84
N SER A 44 -7.01 6.06 -10.54
CA SER A 44 -6.61 5.25 -9.38
C SER A 44 -6.95 5.96 -8.06
N VAL A 45 -6.69 7.26 -7.95
CA VAL A 45 -7.08 8.08 -6.79
C VAL A 45 -8.60 8.14 -6.64
N GLN A 46 -9.34 8.33 -7.73
CA GLN A 46 -10.81 8.33 -7.70
C GLN A 46 -11.38 6.98 -7.24
N ASN A 47 -10.79 5.88 -7.70
CA ASN A 47 -11.17 4.54 -7.25
C ASN A 47 -10.91 4.36 -5.75
N LEU A 48 -9.74 4.78 -5.25
CA LEU A 48 -9.42 4.74 -3.82
C LEU A 48 -10.42 5.53 -2.98
N LEU A 49 -10.75 6.77 -3.39
CA LEU A 49 -11.72 7.62 -2.70
C LEU A 49 -13.12 6.98 -2.67
N LYS A 50 -13.54 6.39 -3.80
CA LYS A 50 -14.79 5.65 -3.88
C LYS A 50 -14.80 4.47 -2.92
N GLU A 51 -13.72 3.69 -2.86
CA GLU A 51 -13.60 2.56 -1.95
C GLU A 51 -13.62 2.97 -0.47
N LEU A 52 -12.99 4.10 -0.11
CA LEU A 52 -13.04 4.65 1.24
C LEU A 52 -14.46 5.04 1.67
N SER A 53 -15.30 5.47 0.72
CA SER A 53 -16.71 5.81 0.97
C SER A 53 -17.61 4.59 1.16
N GLU A 54 -17.19 3.40 0.71
CA GLU A 54 -17.96 2.15 0.85
C GLU A 54 -17.90 1.61 2.28
N LYS A 55 -18.85 2.02 3.13
CA LYS A 55 -18.85 1.66 4.56
C LYS A 55 -19.15 0.17 4.87
N PHE A 56 -19.72 -0.62 3.94
CA PHE A 56 -20.31 -1.91 4.32
C PHE A 56 -20.14 -3.11 3.35
N LYS A 57 -19.74 -2.93 2.09
CA LYS A 57 -19.78 -4.07 1.14
C LYS A 57 -18.49 -4.89 1.17
N GLY A 58 -18.42 -5.86 2.09
CA GLY A 58 -17.41 -6.92 2.10
C GLY A 58 -16.11 -6.62 2.87
N TRP A 59 -16.07 -5.54 3.64
CA TRP A 59 -15.00 -5.27 4.60
C TRP A 59 -15.20 -6.09 5.88
N LEU A 60 -14.16 -6.78 6.32
CA LEU A 60 -14.06 -7.45 7.61
C LEU A 60 -13.21 -6.59 8.53
N SER A 61 -13.83 -5.99 9.54
CA SER A 61 -13.17 -5.06 10.48
C SER A 61 -12.79 -5.74 11.79
N THR A 62 -11.61 -5.39 12.31
CA THR A 62 -11.07 -5.85 13.58
C THR A 62 -10.32 -4.70 14.26
N PRO A 63 -10.41 -4.53 15.59
CA PRO A 63 -9.57 -3.57 16.29
C PRO A 63 -8.08 -3.97 16.11
N GLY A 64 -7.27 -3.00 15.71
CA GLY A 64 -5.81 -3.12 15.59
C GLY A 64 -5.09 -2.67 16.87
N PRO A 65 -3.75 -2.82 16.91
CA PRO A 65 -2.94 -2.28 18.01
C PRO A 65 -3.02 -0.75 18.06
N LEU A 66 -2.71 -0.17 19.23
CA LEU A 66 -2.57 1.29 19.41
C LEU A 66 -3.79 2.12 18.94
N LYS A 67 -5.01 1.62 19.19
CA LYS A 67 -6.29 2.25 18.78
C LYS A 67 -6.47 2.40 17.25
N ALA A 68 -5.69 1.67 16.45
CA ALA A 68 -5.96 1.60 15.02
C ALA A 68 -7.19 0.72 14.73
N GLU A 69 -7.92 1.03 13.68
CA GLU A 69 -8.95 0.16 13.10
C GLU A 69 -8.37 -0.53 11.87
N LEU A 70 -8.37 -1.87 11.88
CA LEU A 70 -7.90 -2.68 10.75
C LEU A 70 -9.11 -3.29 10.04
N SER A 71 -9.12 -3.23 8.71
CA SER A 71 -10.15 -3.92 7.92
C SER A 71 -9.57 -4.51 6.64
N CYS A 72 -10.11 -5.65 6.20
CA CYS A 72 -9.72 -6.27 4.94
C CYS A 72 -10.93 -6.66 4.07
N LYS A 73 -10.75 -6.65 2.76
CA LYS A 73 -11.78 -7.02 1.78
C LYS A 73 -11.18 -7.95 0.74
N LYS A 74 -11.91 -9.02 0.40
CA LYS A 74 -11.55 -9.90 -0.72
C LYS A 74 -11.85 -9.17 -2.03
N VAL A 75 -10.84 -9.04 -2.89
CA VAL A 75 -11.00 -8.48 -4.23
C VAL A 75 -11.66 -9.54 -5.12
N ARG A 76 -12.58 -9.11 -5.99
CA ARG A 76 -13.41 -10.04 -6.80
C ARG A 76 -12.66 -10.67 -7.98
N GLU A 77 -11.46 -10.18 -8.29
CA GLU A 77 -10.75 -10.44 -9.55
C GLU A 77 -9.84 -11.66 -9.53
N GLY A 78 -10.16 -12.71 -8.76
CA GLY A 78 -9.38 -13.96 -8.76
C GLY A 78 -7.98 -13.87 -8.14
N HIS A 79 -7.49 -12.68 -7.81
CA HIS A 79 -6.24 -12.48 -7.09
C HIS A 79 -6.36 -12.93 -5.62
N PRO A 80 -5.34 -13.60 -5.05
CA PRO A 80 -5.35 -14.02 -3.66
C PRO A 80 -5.16 -12.87 -2.66
N LEU A 81 -4.63 -11.75 -3.16
CA LEU A 81 -4.36 -10.58 -2.35
C LEU A 81 -5.68 -9.94 -1.90
N ARG A 82 -5.69 -9.54 -0.64
CA ARG A 82 -6.78 -8.79 -0.03
C ARG A 82 -6.43 -7.32 -0.03
N LEU A 83 -7.44 -6.49 -0.19
CA LEU A 83 -7.31 -5.07 0.06
C LEU A 83 -7.36 -4.85 1.57
N TRP A 84 -6.43 -4.05 2.09
CA TRP A 84 -6.32 -3.72 3.51
C TRP A 84 -6.53 -2.23 3.70
N LYS A 85 -7.21 -1.87 4.79
CA LYS A 85 -7.38 -0.50 5.25
C LYS A 85 -7.03 -0.43 6.73
N VAL A 86 -6.19 0.52 7.08
CA VAL A 86 -5.84 0.87 8.45
C VAL A 86 -6.24 2.33 8.67
N SER A 87 -6.97 2.59 9.74
CA SER A 87 -7.32 3.95 10.15
C SER A 87 -6.80 4.20 11.57
N THR A 88 -6.28 5.39 11.81
CA THR A 88 -5.84 5.83 13.15
C THR A 88 -5.98 7.35 13.25
N ASP A 89 -6.12 7.85 14.48
CA ASP A 89 -6.22 9.28 14.75
C ASP A 89 -4.82 9.85 14.99
N VAL A 90 -4.52 10.97 14.34
CA VAL A 90 -3.23 11.67 14.47
C VAL A 90 -3.49 13.13 14.83
N GLU A 91 -2.82 13.63 15.87
CA GLU A 91 -2.93 15.01 16.35
C GLU A 91 -2.07 15.97 15.49
N ALA A 92 -2.34 16.05 14.19
CA ALA A 92 -1.65 16.94 13.26
C ALA A 92 -2.54 17.36 12.08
N PRO A 93 -2.27 18.51 11.42
CA PRO A 93 -2.94 18.89 10.18
C PRO A 93 -2.68 17.86 9.06
N PRO A 94 -3.65 17.62 8.14
CA PRO A 94 -3.50 16.64 7.06
C PRO A 94 -2.26 16.84 6.17
N THR A 95 -1.90 18.10 5.89
CA THR A 95 -0.73 18.45 5.08
C THR A 95 0.58 18.07 5.77
N THR A 96 0.63 18.21 7.10
CA THR A 96 1.77 17.79 7.92
C THR A 96 1.91 16.27 7.92
N VAL A 97 0.81 15.54 8.11
CA VAL A 97 0.81 14.08 8.04
C VAL A 97 1.26 13.58 6.67
N LEU A 98 0.76 14.18 5.59
CA LEU A 98 1.17 13.84 4.23
C LEU A 98 2.68 14.08 4.01
N HIS A 99 3.21 15.20 4.51
CA HIS A 99 4.64 15.49 4.44
C HIS A 99 5.47 14.43 5.17
N TRP A 100 5.09 14.05 6.40
CA TRP A 100 5.78 13.02 7.17
C TRP A 100 5.81 11.66 6.45
N VAL A 101 4.69 11.26 5.86
CA VAL A 101 4.58 10.02 5.10
C VAL A 101 5.47 10.05 3.85
N LEU A 102 5.49 11.16 3.10
CA LEU A 102 6.21 11.24 1.84
C LEU A 102 7.70 11.53 1.96
N ARG A 103 8.09 12.33 2.96
CA ARG A 103 9.42 12.94 3.07
C ARG A 103 10.21 12.47 4.29
N GLU A 104 9.54 11.99 5.33
CA GLU A 104 10.15 11.64 6.61
C GLU A 104 9.95 10.17 6.98
N HIS A 105 9.89 9.28 5.98
CA HIS A 105 9.71 7.83 6.17
C HIS A 105 10.70 7.22 7.19
N HIS A 106 11.96 7.67 7.15
CA HIS A 106 13.02 7.26 8.08
C HIS A 106 12.76 7.63 9.56
N LEU A 107 11.80 8.50 9.87
CA LEU A 107 11.48 8.87 11.25
C LEU A 107 10.49 7.90 11.92
N TRP A 108 9.79 7.08 11.14
CA TRP A 108 8.70 6.25 11.66
C TRP A 108 8.75 4.78 11.20
N ASP A 109 9.61 4.44 10.24
CA ASP A 109 9.82 3.07 9.80
C ASP A 109 11.25 2.61 10.11
N GLU A 110 11.39 1.83 11.17
CA GLU A 110 12.67 1.26 11.61
C GLU A 110 13.22 0.22 10.62
N ASP A 111 12.37 -0.37 9.78
CA ASP A 111 12.79 -1.35 8.79
C ASP A 111 13.23 -0.66 7.48
N LEU A 112 13.09 0.66 7.34
CA LEU A 112 13.54 1.37 6.15
C LEU A 112 15.07 1.46 6.12
N LEU A 113 15.69 0.76 5.17
CA LEU A 113 17.14 0.78 4.99
C LEU A 113 17.57 1.96 4.11
N GLN A 114 16.85 2.20 3.01
CA GLN A 114 17.14 3.28 2.06
C GLN A 114 15.87 3.79 1.38
N SER A 115 15.83 5.08 1.07
CA SER A 115 14.74 5.74 0.36
C SER A 115 15.25 6.93 -0.44
N TRP A 116 14.89 7.01 -1.72
CA TRP A 116 15.19 8.17 -2.55
C TRP A 116 14.21 8.33 -3.71
N VAL A 117 14.12 9.56 -4.21
CA VAL A 117 13.40 9.89 -5.44
C VAL A 117 14.29 9.52 -6.62
N VAL A 118 13.80 8.64 -7.49
CA VAL A 118 14.45 8.24 -8.73
C VAL A 118 14.23 9.31 -9.79
N GLU A 119 12.99 9.76 -9.94
CA GLU A 119 12.59 10.75 -10.94
C GLU A 119 11.38 11.57 -10.47
N VAL A 120 11.38 12.88 -10.72
CA VAL A 120 10.22 13.75 -10.51
C VAL A 120 9.54 13.96 -11.86
N LEU A 121 8.30 13.48 -11.98
CA LEU A 121 7.54 13.51 -13.24
C LEU A 121 6.70 14.80 -13.35
N ASP A 122 6.14 15.27 -12.23
CA ASP A 122 5.38 16.52 -12.14
C ASP A 122 5.41 17.06 -10.68
N LYS A 123 4.74 18.18 -10.40
CA LYS A 123 4.65 18.79 -9.06
C LYS A 123 4.10 17.87 -7.97
N ASP A 124 3.21 16.95 -8.35
CA ASP A 124 2.49 16.05 -7.45
C ASP A 124 2.67 14.58 -7.88
N MET A 125 3.72 14.26 -8.65
CA MET A 125 3.95 12.90 -9.17
C MET A 125 5.46 12.57 -9.29
N GLU A 126 5.89 11.47 -8.70
CA GLU A 126 7.29 11.06 -8.67
C GLU A 126 7.46 9.52 -8.62
N VAL A 127 8.61 9.04 -9.09
CA VAL A 127 9.03 7.64 -8.94
C VAL A 127 10.04 7.55 -7.81
N CYS A 128 9.76 6.67 -6.84
CA CYS A 128 10.59 6.48 -5.67
C CYS A 128 11.05 5.04 -5.53
N HIS A 129 12.23 4.87 -4.94
CA HIS A 129 12.80 3.56 -4.63
C HIS A 129 12.96 3.43 -3.12
N TYR A 130 12.46 2.32 -2.57
CA TYR A 130 12.65 1.94 -1.18
C TYR A 130 13.34 0.58 -1.10
N VAL A 131 14.27 0.46 -0.16
CA VAL A 131 14.81 -0.82 0.32
C VAL A 131 14.41 -0.95 1.78
N MET A 132 13.67 -2.01 2.11
CA MET A 132 13.18 -2.28 3.46
C MET A 132 13.68 -3.63 3.96
N ASP A 133 13.97 -3.74 5.24
CA ASP A 133 14.31 -5.00 5.86
C ASP A 133 13.09 -5.92 5.97
N SER A 134 13.38 -7.21 6.12
CA SER A 134 12.37 -8.25 6.35
C SER A 134 12.74 -9.06 7.57
N MET A 135 11.72 -9.55 8.27
CA MET A 135 11.93 -10.50 9.36
C MET A 135 12.70 -11.73 8.87
N ALA A 136 13.78 -12.09 9.58
CA ALA A 136 14.60 -13.24 9.24
C ALA A 136 13.77 -14.53 9.09
N PRO A 137 14.10 -15.43 8.14
CA PRO A 137 15.26 -15.39 7.23
C PRO A 137 14.96 -14.72 5.87
N HIS A 138 13.89 -13.95 5.75
CA HIS A 138 13.47 -13.41 4.46
C HIS A 138 14.44 -12.34 3.95
N PRO A 139 14.67 -12.26 2.63
CA PRO A 139 15.48 -11.18 2.06
C PRO A 139 14.79 -9.83 2.24
N CYS A 140 15.57 -8.75 2.20
CA CYS A 140 15.06 -7.39 2.15
C CYS A 140 14.13 -7.19 0.93
N ARG A 141 13.15 -6.31 1.08
CA ARG A 141 12.21 -5.94 0.01
C ARG A 141 12.76 -4.75 -0.76
N ASP A 142 12.79 -4.87 -2.08
CA ASP A 142 13.16 -3.82 -3.02
C ASP A 142 11.89 -3.39 -3.76
N CYS A 143 11.53 -2.09 -3.68
CA CYS A 143 10.27 -1.57 -4.19
C CYS A 143 10.47 -0.29 -5.01
N MET A 144 9.98 -0.30 -6.25
CA MET A 144 9.87 0.90 -7.09
C MET A 144 8.41 1.32 -7.19
N VAL A 145 8.10 2.55 -6.81
CA VAL A 145 6.72 3.03 -6.63
C VAL A 145 6.53 4.35 -7.37
N LEU A 146 5.49 4.42 -8.20
CA LEU A 146 4.92 5.67 -8.70
C LEU A 146 3.94 6.21 -7.66
N ARG A 147 4.12 7.45 -7.22
CA ARG A 147 3.28 8.10 -6.22
C ARG A 147 3.02 9.57 -6.52
#